data_AF-A0A523ZYF0-F1
#
_entry.id   AF-A0A523ZYF0-F1
#
_cell.length_a   1.000
_cell.length_b   1.000
_cell.length_c   1.000
_cell.angle_alpha   90.00
_cell.angle_beta   90.00
_cell.angle_gamma   90.00
#
_symmetry.space_group_name_H-M   'P 1'
#
loop_
_entity.id
_entity.type
_entity.pdbx_description
1 polymer ?
#
loop_
_entity_poly.entity_id
_entity_poly.type
_entity_poly.pdbx_seq_one_letter_code
_entity_poly.pdbx_strand_id
1 'polypeptide(L)'
;MEKDYSGLEKRLLVVLAIASIIIISGFAYLYLDGRKPAVEGNLIGVINVDGAIVTVEGTSLITAAINRAISNSSIKAVIIKIDSPGGFAHLVEQIYLDVLELKQQKPVVASVVTALSG
;
A
#
# COMPACT_ATOMS: atom_id res chain seq x y z
N MET A 1 3.98 -47.77 -30.25
CA MET A 1 2.60 -48.15 -29.91
C MET A 1 1.78 -46.86 -29.94
N GLU A 2 1.28 -46.53 -31.12
CA GLU A 2 0.57 -45.28 -31.39
C GLU A 2 -0.86 -45.46 -30.88
N LYS A 3 -1.24 -44.72 -29.84
CA LYS A 3 -2.61 -44.79 -29.31
C LYS A 3 -3.53 -44.20 -30.36
N ASP A 4 -4.28 -45.06 -31.04
CA ASP A 4 -5.24 -44.66 -32.07
C ASP A 4 -6.50 -44.12 -31.37
N TYR A 5 -6.44 -42.83 -31.02
CA TYR A 5 -7.50 -42.15 -30.30
C TYR A 5 -8.72 -41.95 -31.20
N SER A 6 -9.90 -42.34 -30.70
CA SER A 6 -11.16 -42.13 -31.43
C SER A 6 -11.46 -40.63 -31.60
N GLY A 7 -12.23 -40.25 -32.62
CA GLY A 7 -12.51 -38.83 -32.92
C GLY A 7 -13.11 -38.02 -31.77
N LEU A 8 -13.74 -38.69 -30.80
CA LEU A 8 -14.26 -38.10 -29.57
C LEU A 8 -13.14 -37.74 -28.57
N GLU A 9 -12.15 -38.61 -28.42
CA GLU A 9 -11.00 -38.38 -27.54
C GLU A 9 -10.11 -37.25 -28.07
N LYS A 10 -9.94 -37.14 -29.39
CA LYS A 10 -9.23 -36.01 -30.00
C LYS A 10 -9.92 -34.67 -29.70
N ARG A 11 -11.26 -34.63 -29.77
CA ARG A 11 -12.03 -33.43 -29.40
C ARG A 11 -11.91 -33.11 -27.91
N LEU A 12 -11.96 -34.14 -27.06
CA LEU A 12 -11.79 -33.97 -25.61
C LEU A 12 -10.41 -33.42 -25.26
N LEU A 13 -9.35 -33.93 -25.90
CA LEU A 13 -7.98 -33.43 -25.72
C LEU A 13 -7.84 -31.96 -26.15
N VAL A 14 -8.47 -31.57 -27.27
CA VAL A 14 -8.47 -30.17 -27.73
C VAL A 14 -9.18 -29.26 -26.72
N VAL A 15 -10.33 -29.67 -26.18
CA VAL A 15 -11.06 -28.89 -25.18
C VAL A 15 -10.25 -28.72 -23.90
N LEU A 16 -9.60 -29.78 -23.42
CA LEU A 16 -8.73 -29.74 -22.24
C LEU A 16 -7.51 -28.83 -22.44
N ALA A 17 -6.92 -28.85 -23.64
CA ALA A 17 -5.81 -27.95 -23.99
C ALA A 17 -6.24 -26.48 -24.01
N ILE A 18 -7.44 -26.17 -24.52
CA ILE A 18 -7.97 -24.80 -24.50
C ILE A 18 -8.29 -24.37 -23.07
N ALA A 19 -8.91 -25.24 -22.27
CA ALA A 19 -9.22 -24.95 -20.88
C ALA A 19 -7.95 -24.69 -20.05
N SER A 20 -6.90 -25.49 -20.25
CA SER A 20 -5.62 -25.28 -19.57
C SER A 20 -4.96 -23.97 -19.99
N ILE A 21 -5.00 -23.60 -21.27
CA ILE A 21 -4.50 -22.30 -21.76
C ILE A 21 -5.27 -21.14 -21.10
N ILE A 22 -6.59 -21.22 -20.98
CA ILE A 22 -7.41 -20.18 -20.33
C ILE A 22 -7.06 -20.07 -18.85
N ILE A 23 -6.92 -21.20 -18.15
CA ILE A 23 -6.56 -21.24 -16.73
C ILE A 23 -5.16 -20.64 -16.53
N ILE A 24 -4.18 -21.07 -17.32
CA ILE A 24 -2.79 -20.57 -17.25
C ILE A 24 -2.74 -19.08 -17.56
N SER A 25 -3.46 -18.63 -18.58
CA SER A 25 -3.55 -17.22 -18.96
C SER A 25 -4.19 -16.37 -17.85
N GLY A 26 -5.30 -16.84 -17.27
CA GLY A 26 -5.94 -16.16 -16.14
C GLY A 26 -5.04 -16.12 -14.90
N PHE A 27 -4.34 -17.21 -14.61
CA PHE A 27 -3.40 -17.27 -13.50
C PHE A 27 -2.19 -16.35 -13.73
N ALA A 28 -1.63 -16.33 -14.94
CA ALA A 28 -0.56 -15.43 -15.34
C ALA A 28 -0.98 -13.96 -15.26
N TYR A 29 -2.21 -13.64 -15.67
CA TYR A 29 -2.77 -12.30 -15.53
C TYR A 29 -2.83 -11.88 -14.05
N LEU A 30 -3.32 -12.74 -13.16
CA LEU A 30 -3.34 -12.46 -11.71
C LEU A 30 -1.93 -12.34 -11.11
N TYR A 31 -0.98 -13.14 -11.59
CA TYR A 31 0.41 -13.13 -11.10
C TYR A 31 1.16 -11.88 -11.56
N LEU A 32 0.92 -11.39 -12.78
CA LEU A 32 1.53 -10.19 -13.36
C LEU A 32 0.86 -8.89 -12.88
N ASP A 33 -0.46 -8.89 -12.64
CA ASP A 33 -1.22 -7.73 -12.15
C ASP A 33 -0.89 -7.41 -10.67
N GLY A 34 -0.12 -8.27 -9.98
CA GLY A 34 0.41 -7.98 -8.63
C GLY A 34 -0.64 -7.82 -7.54
N ARG A 35 -1.93 -8.06 -7.86
CA ARG A 35 -3.05 -8.03 -6.93
C ARG A 35 -2.98 -9.26 -6.04
N LYS A 36 -2.16 -9.17 -4.98
CA LYS A 36 -2.27 -10.08 -3.85
C LYS A 36 -3.73 -10.08 -3.40
N PRO A 37 -4.37 -11.25 -3.16
CA PRO A 37 -5.69 -11.27 -2.55
C PRO A 37 -5.60 -10.40 -1.31
N ALA A 38 -6.39 -9.33 -1.28
CA ALA A 38 -6.40 -8.39 -0.19
C ALA A 38 -6.84 -9.17 1.05
N VAL A 39 -5.88 -9.66 1.83
CA VAL A 39 -6.10 -9.86 3.25
C VAL A 39 -6.36 -8.46 3.75
N GLU A 40 -7.63 -8.08 3.80
CA GLU A 40 -8.08 -6.80 4.34
C GLU A 40 -7.73 -6.77 5.82
N GLY A 41 -6.48 -6.45 6.13
CA GLY A 41 -6.15 -5.95 7.44
C GLY A 41 -6.95 -4.67 7.60
N ASN A 42 -7.81 -4.59 8.61
CA ASN A 42 -8.40 -3.32 9.03
C ASN A 42 -7.46 -2.68 10.03
N LEU A 43 -6.32 -2.17 9.53
CA LEU A 43 -5.26 -1.62 10.37
C LEU A 43 -5.45 -0.11 10.55
N ILE A 44 -5.02 0.36 11.72
CA ILE A 44 -4.83 1.79 12.00
C ILE A 44 -3.32 2.01 12.00
N GLY A 45 -2.83 2.87 11.10
CA GLY A 45 -1.43 3.25 11.05
C GLY A 45 -1.09 4.24 12.17
N VAL A 46 0.10 4.14 12.75
CA VAL A 46 0.62 5.14 13.69
C VAL A 46 1.93 5.68 13.12
N ILE A 47 2.00 7.00 12.96
CA ILE A 47 3.19 7.72 12.51
C ILE A 47 3.63 8.62 13.66
N ASN A 48 4.89 8.47 14.09
CA ASN A 48 5.44 9.30 15.16
C ASN A 48 6.22 10.47 14.56
N VAL A 49 6.00 11.65 15.12
CA VAL A 49 6.77 12.86 14.87
C VAL A 49 7.44 13.21 16.19
N ASP A 50 8.64 12.66 16.38
CA ASP A 50 9.39 12.74 17.63
C ASP A 50 10.59 13.69 17.49
N GLY A 51 10.77 14.58 18.47
CA GLY A 51 11.91 15.48 18.51
C GLY A 51 11.89 16.60 17.47
N ALA A 52 13.02 17.29 17.33
CA ALA A 52 13.11 18.50 16.51
C ALA A 52 13.18 18.20 15.00
N ILE A 53 12.38 18.90 14.20
CA ILE A 53 12.30 18.77 12.74
C ILE A 53 13.34 19.71 12.10
N VAL A 54 14.61 19.33 12.21
CA VAL A 54 15.74 20.16 11.76
C VAL A 54 16.59 19.52 10.66
N THR A 55 16.23 18.31 10.21
CA THR A 55 16.96 17.60 9.16
C THR A 55 16.03 17.16 8.04
N VAL A 56 16.55 17.19 6.81
CA VAL A 56 15.86 16.65 5.64
C VAL A 56 15.67 15.13 5.77
N GLU A 57 16.64 14.42 6.35
CA GLU A 57 16.58 12.97 6.54
C GLU A 57 15.43 12.57 7.47
N GLY A 58 15.32 13.18 8.66
CA GLY A 58 14.21 12.92 9.59
C GLY A 58 12.85 13.25 8.97
N THR A 59 12.77 14.37 8.23
CA THR A 59 11.56 14.77 7.50
C THR A 59 11.20 13.73 6.43
N SER A 60 12.19 13.21 5.70
CA SER A 60 11.99 12.23 4.63
C SER A 60 11.45 10.89 5.15
N LEU A 61 11.83 10.49 6.37
CA LEU A 61 11.27 9.30 7.02
C LEU A 61 9.78 9.47 7.33
N ILE A 62 9.38 10.66 7.77
CA ILE A 62 7.96 10.98 8.05
C ILE A 62 7.17 11.00 6.74
N THR A 63 7.66 11.71 5.70
CA THR A 63 7.06 11.73 4.36
C THR A 63 6.93 10.31 3.79
N ALA A 64 7.96 9.46 3.92
CA ALA A 64 7.91 8.08 3.45
C ALA A 64 6.86 7.24 4.21
N ALA A 65 6.73 7.44 5.52
CA ALA A 65 5.70 6.77 6.31
C ALA A 65 4.28 7.21 5.89
N ILE A 66 4.09 8.49 5.58
CA ILE A 66 2.82 9.02 5.07
C ILE A 66 2.49 8.40 3.71
N ASN A 67 3.43 8.39 2.76
CA ASN A 67 3.25 7.80 1.44
C ASN A 67 2.95 6.28 1.50
N ARG A 68 3.59 5.58 2.42
CA ARG A 68 3.27 4.18 2.71
C ARG A 68 1.86 4.02 3.27
N ALA A 69 1.42 4.94 4.13
CA ALA A 69 0.07 4.94 4.66
C ALA A 69 -0.98 5.20 3.58
N ILE A 70 -0.73 6.11 2.63
CA ILE A 70 -1.60 6.39 1.49
C ILE A 70 -1.75 5.14 0.60
N SER A 71 -0.63 4.59 0.14
CA SER A 71 -0.59 3.48 -0.84
C SER A 71 -1.06 2.12 -0.28
N ASN A 72 -1.04 1.92 1.03
CA ASN A 72 -1.40 0.65 1.65
C ASN A 72 -2.92 0.54 1.92
N SER A 73 -3.65 -0.23 1.11
CA SER A 73 -5.11 -0.44 1.25
C SER A 73 -5.54 -1.16 2.54
N SER A 74 -4.62 -1.80 3.26
CA SER A 74 -4.87 -2.39 4.59
C SER A 74 -4.84 -1.36 5.72
N ILE A 75 -4.38 -0.13 5.47
CA ILE A 75 -4.45 0.96 6.46
C ILE A 75 -5.74 1.73 6.19
N LYS A 76 -6.69 1.69 7.13
CA LYS A 76 -8.01 2.33 7.00
C LYS A 76 -8.06 3.71 7.66
N ALA A 77 -7.17 4.00 8.61
CA ALA A 77 -7.02 5.30 9.27
C ALA A 77 -5.59 5.48 9.78
N VAL A 78 -5.20 6.72 10.08
CA VAL A 78 -3.86 7.04 10.60
C VAL A 78 -3.95 7.91 11.86
N ILE A 79 -3.15 7.57 12.86
CA ILE A 79 -2.87 8.42 14.02
C ILE A 79 -1.49 9.03 13.81
N ILE A 80 -1.41 10.36 13.88
CA ILE A 80 -0.14 11.09 13.91
C ILE A 80 0.14 11.42 15.37
N LYS A 81 1.11 10.74 15.97
CA LYS A 81 1.55 11.02 17.32
C LYS A 81 2.64 12.09 17.28
N ILE A 82 2.41 13.21 17.95
CA ILE A 82 3.31 14.37 17.91
C ILE A 82 3.92 14.58 19.30
N ASP A 83 5.24 14.46 19.38
CA ASP A 83 6.03 14.82 20.54
C ASP A 83 7.27 15.60 20.06
N SER A 84 7.02 16.84 19.63
CA SER A 84 8.01 17.67 18.95
C SER A 84 8.05 19.10 19.49
N PRO A 85 9.24 19.67 19.72
CA PRO A 85 9.40 21.10 20.00
C PRO A 85 9.26 21.96 18.73
N GLY A 86 9.12 21.35 17.55
CA GLY A 86 9.10 22.03 16.27
C GLY A 86 10.40 21.92 15.49
N GLY A 87 10.66 22.89 14.62
CA GLY A 87 11.87 22.90 13.81
C GLY A 87 11.87 23.95 12.72
N PHE A 88 12.56 23.67 11.61
CA PHE A 88 12.61 24.60 10.50
C PHE A 88 11.26 24.65 9.76
N ALA A 89 10.73 25.86 9.58
CA ALA A 89 9.39 26.07 9.00
C ALA A 89 9.19 25.35 7.66
N HIS A 90 10.20 25.34 6.77
CA HIS A 90 10.12 24.67 5.47
C HIS A 90 9.98 23.14 5.58
N LEU A 91 10.56 22.52 6.61
CA LEU A 91 10.45 21.07 6.84
C LEU A 91 9.11 20.72 7.50
N VAL A 92 8.65 21.56 8.42
CA VAL A 92 7.31 21.42 9.02
C VAL A 92 6.23 21.57 7.94
N GLU A 93 6.34 22.58 7.07
CA GLU A 93 5.41 22.81 5.97
C GLU A 93 5.36 21.60 5.03
N GLN A 94 6.50 20.98 4.72
CA GLN A 94 6.53 19.75 3.93
C GLN A 94 5.70 18.64 4.59
N ILE A 95 5.91 18.37 5.88
CA ILE A 95 5.13 17.35 6.62
C ILE A 95 3.65 17.74 6.64
N TYR A 96 3.33 19.01 6.87
CA TYR A 96 1.94 19.49 6.89
C TYR A 96 1.23 19.23 5.56
N LEU A 97 1.87 19.53 4.43
CA LEU A 97 1.32 19.28 3.10
C LEU A 97 1.13 17.77 2.84
N ASP A 98 2.08 16.93 3.24
CA ASP A 98 1.95 15.46 3.13
C ASP A 98 0.76 14.95 3.97
N VAL A 99 0.56 15.50 5.17
CA VAL A 99 -0.57 15.16 6.03
C VAL A 99 -1.91 15.61 5.42
N LEU A 100 -1.94 16.77 4.77
CA LEU A 100 -3.13 17.22 4.03
C LEU A 100 -3.46 16.27 2.87
N GLU A 101 -2.47 15.77 2.15
CA GLU A 101 -2.68 14.75 1.11
C GLU A 101 -3.23 13.46 1.71
N LEU A 102 -2.63 12.96 2.80
CA LEU A 102 -3.12 11.78 3.50
C LEU A 102 -4.57 11.94 3.97
N LYS A 103 -4.94 13.11 4.51
CA LYS A 103 -6.29 13.41 4.99
C LYS A 103 -7.34 13.39 3.88
N GLN A 104 -6.96 13.69 2.63
CA GLN A 104 -7.87 13.59 1.49
C GLN A 104 -8.22 12.12 1.18
N GLN A 105 -7.34 11.19 1.54
CA GLN A 105 -7.49 9.76 1.21
C GLN A 105 -8.05 8.95 2.39
N LYS A 106 -7.67 9.28 3.62
CA LYS A 106 -7.95 8.47 4.83
C LYS A 106 -8.24 9.34 6.05
N PRO A 107 -9.09 8.90 6.99
CA PRO A 107 -9.23 9.58 8.28
C PRO A 107 -7.88 9.70 9.00
N VAL A 108 -7.55 10.90 9.43
CA VAL A 108 -6.33 11.23 10.19
C VAL A 108 -6.71 11.86 11.52
N VAL A 109 -6.12 11.37 12.60
CA VAL A 109 -6.27 11.92 13.96
C VAL A 109 -4.89 12.26 14.52
N ALA A 110 -4.76 13.42 15.16
CA ALA A 110 -3.54 13.78 15.88
C ALA A 110 -3.62 13.35 17.35
N SER A 111 -2.55 12.76 17.86
CA SER A 111 -2.33 12.47 19.28
C SER A 111 -1.13 13.30 19.75
N VAL A 112 -1.40 14.42 20.39
CA VAL A 112 -0.37 15.41 20.74
C VAL A 112 0.07 15.22 22.19
N VAL A 113 1.38 15.03 22.38
CA VAL A 113 2.07 15.07 23.68
C VAL A 113 2.68 16.46 23.86
N THR A 114 3.55 16.85 22.94
CA THR A 114 4.19 18.18 22.88
C THR A 114 4.13 18.68 21.43
N ALA A 115 3.65 19.92 21.24
CA ALA A 115 3.67 20.62 19.94
C ALA A 115 3.87 22.11 20.19
N LEU A 116 5.13 22.55 20.23
CA LEU A 116 5.48 23.91 20.66
C LEU A 116 5.50 24.92 19.50
N SER A 117 6.18 24.59 18.42
CA SER A 117 6.36 25.46 17.25
C SER A 117 6.24 24.63 15.98
N GLY A 118 5.61 25.17 14.93
CA GLY A 118 5.33 24.44 13.70
C GLY A 118 3.99 23.73 13.73
#